data_AF-A0A7K4TCF7-F1
#
_entry.id   AF-A0A7K4TCF7-F1
#
_cell.length_a   1.000
_cell.length_b   1.000
_cell.length_c   1.000
_cell.angle_alpha   90.00
_cell.angle_beta   90.00
_cell.angle_gamma   90.00
#
_symmetry.space_group_name_H-M   'P 1'
#
loop_
_entity.id
_entity.type
_entity.pdbx_description
1 polymer ?
#
loop_
_entity_poly.entity_id
_entity_poly.type
_entity_poly.pdbx_seq_one_letter_code
_entity_poly.pdbx_strand_id
1 'polypeptide(L)'
;VTFKVTFNITLQHHTVPRAGEKPRCVSWQTVGAEGHWTSSGCTRVGGDTLHSICACTHFSTFAILMAIHPVTESFALTVVTYVGMSVSLVCLFLAIITFLLCRSLWSVSVALHLQLSICLFA
;
A
#
# COMPACT_ATOMS: atom_id res chain seq x y z
N VAL A 1 -11.52 -14.51 0.00
CA VAL A 1 -11.72 -15.01 -1.38
C VAL A 1 -11.47 -16.50 -1.37
N THR A 2 -12.50 -17.31 -1.63
CA THR A 2 -12.38 -18.77 -1.68
C THR A 2 -12.08 -19.18 -3.11
N PHE A 3 -11.01 -19.93 -3.33
CA PHE A 3 -10.66 -20.38 -4.68
C PHE A 3 -11.36 -21.69 -4.96
N LYS A 4 -11.84 -21.82 -6.21
CA LYS A 4 -12.44 -23.07 -6.71
C LYS A 4 -11.40 -24.18 -6.91
N VAL A 5 -10.11 -23.86 -6.72
CA VAL A 5 -8.96 -24.75 -6.96
C VAL A 5 -8.05 -24.73 -5.74
N THR A 6 -7.65 -25.92 -5.29
CA THR A 6 -6.64 -26.10 -4.23
C THR A 6 -5.24 -25.91 -4.81
N PHE A 7 -4.38 -25.16 -4.12
CA PHE A 7 -2.99 -24.95 -4.52
C PHE A 7 -2.02 -25.44 -3.45
N ASN A 8 -0.82 -25.87 -3.87
CA ASN A 8 0.19 -26.42 -2.99
C ASN A 8 1.24 -25.35 -2.65
N ILE A 9 1.48 -25.16 -1.36
CA ILE A 9 2.52 -24.29 -0.81
C ILE A 9 3.58 -25.17 -0.16
N THR A 10 4.84 -24.97 -0.53
CA THR A 10 5.97 -25.64 0.12
C THR A 10 6.63 -24.67 1.10
N LEU A 11 6.58 -25.01 2.38
CA LEU A 11 7.19 -24.24 3.46
C LEU A 11 8.48 -24.92 3.89
N GLN A 12 9.59 -24.18 3.89
CA GLN A 12 10.87 -24.68 4.41
C GLN A 12 10.94 -24.44 5.92
N HIS A 13 11.36 -25.43 6.68
CA HIS A 13 11.64 -25.27 8.10
C HIS A 13 13.06 -24.79 8.30
N HIS A 14 13.23 -23.70 9.05
CA HIS A 14 14.55 -23.25 9.48
C HIS A 14 15.20 -24.23 10.47
N THR A 15 14.40 -24.97 11.24
CA THR A 15 14.86 -25.97 12.21
C THR A 15 14.07 -27.26 12.05
N VAL A 16 14.75 -28.40 12.13
CA VAL A 16 14.10 -29.71 12.09
C VAL A 16 13.18 -29.89 13.31
N PRO A 17 11.91 -30.29 13.13
CA PRO A 17 11.01 -30.60 14.24
C PRO A 17 11.59 -31.67 15.16
N ARG A 18 11.37 -31.53 16.48
CA ARG A 18 11.85 -32.53 17.45
C ARG A 18 11.05 -33.84 17.31
N ALA A 19 11.61 -34.93 17.82
CA ALA A 19 10.94 -36.23 17.79
C ALA A 19 9.56 -36.14 18.50
N GLY A 20 8.49 -36.36 17.74
CA GLY A 20 7.10 -36.25 18.21
C GLY A 20 6.37 -34.97 17.80
N GLU A 21 7.06 -33.93 17.33
CA GLU A 21 6.46 -32.71 16.81
C GLU A 21 6.04 -32.89 15.34
N LYS A 22 4.77 -32.63 15.03
CA LYS A 22 4.24 -32.72 13.66
C LYS A 22 3.87 -31.32 13.15
N PRO A 23 4.47 -30.85 12.04
CA PRO A 23 4.10 -29.57 11.46
C PRO A 23 2.64 -29.56 11.00
N ARG A 24 1.91 -28.49 11.32
CA ARG A 24 0.50 -28.31 10.93
C ARG A 24 0.37 -27.15 9.95
N CYS A 25 -0.40 -27.37 8.89
CA CYS A 25 -0.73 -26.32 7.92
C CYS A 25 -1.91 -25.51 8.48
N VAL A 26 -1.67 -24.24 8.77
CA VAL A 26 -2.69 -23.29 9.24
C VAL A 26 -2.59 -21.99 8.48
N SER A 27 -3.66 -21.22 8.54
CA SER A 27 -3.81 -19.93 7.88
C SER A 27 -4.45 -18.94 8.83
N TRP A 28 -4.14 -17.66 8.65
CA TRP A 28 -4.76 -16.60 9.44
C TRP A 28 -6.17 -16.32 8.92
N GLN A 29 -7.18 -16.48 9.76
CA GLN A 29 -8.56 -16.12 9.45
C GLN A 29 -8.95 -14.87 10.23
N THR A 30 -9.28 -13.81 9.50
CA THR A 30 -9.78 -12.56 10.07
C THR A 30 -11.25 -12.70 10.45
N VAL A 31 -11.60 -12.28 11.66
CA VAL A 31 -12.97 -12.27 12.18
C VAL A 31 -13.22 -10.90 12.81
N GLY A 32 -13.76 -9.96 12.02
CA GLY A 32 -13.93 -8.57 12.44
C GLY A 32 -12.59 -7.84 12.52
N ALA A 33 -12.29 -7.25 13.69
CA ALA A 33 -11.01 -6.59 13.99
C ALA A 33 -9.93 -7.55 14.54
N GLU A 34 -10.31 -8.77 14.90
CA GLU A 34 -9.44 -9.80 15.46
C GLU A 34 -9.16 -10.89 14.41
N GLY A 35 -8.27 -11.83 14.73
CA GLY A 35 -8.05 -13.01 13.89
C GLY A 35 -7.50 -14.18 14.67
N HIS A 36 -7.59 -15.38 14.09
CA HIS A 36 -7.03 -16.59 14.69
C HIS A 36 -6.43 -17.51 13.64
N TRP A 37 -5.51 -18.37 14.08
CA TRP A 37 -4.95 -19.43 13.25
C TRP A 37 -5.94 -20.58 13.12
N THR A 38 -6.25 -20.98 11.89
CA THR A 38 -7.16 -22.08 11.59
C THR A 38 -6.57 -23.01 10.53
N SER A 39 -6.85 -24.30 10.65
CA SER A 39 -6.57 -25.29 9.59
C SER A 39 -7.71 -25.39 8.56
N SER A 40 -8.80 -24.62 8.72
CA SER A 40 -9.92 -24.66 7.78
C SER A 40 -9.45 -24.26 6.38
N GLY A 41 -9.66 -25.14 5.39
CA GLY A 41 -9.25 -24.89 4.01
C GLY A 41 -7.77 -25.14 3.75
N CYS A 42 -6.97 -25.61 4.71
CA CYS A 42 -5.55 -25.97 4.53
C CYS A 42 -5.23 -27.34 5.14
N THR A 43 -4.62 -28.23 4.36
CA THR A 43 -4.25 -29.58 4.81
C THR A 43 -2.81 -29.92 4.42
N ARG A 44 -2.05 -30.57 5.32
CA ARG A 44 -0.72 -31.10 4.97
C ARG A 44 -0.91 -32.30 4.03
N VAL A 45 -0.33 -32.21 2.84
CA VAL A 45 -0.38 -33.29 1.83
C VAL A 45 0.94 -34.03 1.68
N GLY A 46 2.04 -33.49 2.24
CA GLY A 46 3.34 -34.17 2.23
C GLY A 46 4.47 -33.32 2.79
N GLY A 47 5.69 -33.71 2.45
CA GLY A 47 6.94 -33.06 2.84
C GLY A 47 7.74 -33.84 3.89
N ASP A 48 9.01 -33.47 4.01
CA ASP A 48 10.02 -34.13 4.84
C ASP A 48 10.22 -33.43 6.19
N THR A 49 11.33 -33.74 6.88
CA THR A 49 11.74 -33.07 8.12
C THR A 49 12.09 -31.58 7.89
N LEU A 50 12.61 -31.25 6.71
CA LEU A 50 13.05 -29.90 6.33
C LEU A 50 11.98 -29.10 5.57
N HIS A 51 10.94 -29.76 5.05
CA HIS A 51 9.94 -29.12 4.19
C HIS A 51 8.54 -29.65 4.47
N SER A 52 7.56 -28.77 4.33
CA SER A 52 6.14 -29.08 4.51
C SER A 52 5.37 -28.70 3.27
N ILE A 53 4.62 -29.63 2.69
CA ILE A 53 3.75 -29.34 1.56
C ILE A 53 2.31 -29.24 2.08
N CYS A 54 1.72 -28.06 1.94
CA CYS A 54 0.37 -27.72 2.38
C CYS A 54 -0.52 -27.43 1.17
N ALA A 55 -1.65 -28.12 1.06
CA ALA A 55 -2.68 -27.84 0.07
C ALA A 55 -3.75 -26.94 0.69
N CYS A 56 -3.96 -25.75 0.12
CA CYS A 56 -4.89 -24.75 0.63
C CYS A 56 -5.92 -24.31 -0.43
N THR A 57 -7.14 -23.96 0.00
CA THR A 57 -8.25 -23.51 -0.87
C THR A 57 -8.47 -21.99 -0.82
N HIS A 58 -7.68 -21.28 -0.01
CA HIS A 58 -7.69 -19.83 0.13
C HIS A 58 -6.26 -19.30 0.23
N PHE A 59 -6.05 -18.06 -0.25
CA PHE A 59 -4.75 -17.42 -0.13
C PHE A 59 -4.49 -16.95 1.30
N SER A 60 -3.28 -17.20 1.79
CA SER A 60 -2.65 -16.32 2.80
C SER A 60 -2.25 -15.03 2.09
N THR A 61 -2.45 -13.88 2.72
CA THR A 61 -2.28 -12.53 2.13
C THR A 61 -1.02 -12.45 1.25
N PHE A 62 -1.19 -12.29 -0.07
CA PHE A 62 -0.07 -12.06 -0.99
C PHE A 62 -0.22 -10.70 -1.64
N ALA A 63 0.86 -9.93 -1.64
CA ALA A 63 0.98 -8.66 -2.37
C ALA A 63 2.16 -8.81 -3.32
N ILE A 64 1.93 -8.57 -4.61
CA ILE A 64 3.00 -8.55 -5.61
C ILE A 64 3.38 -7.08 -5.81
N LEU A 65 4.49 -6.66 -5.20
CA LEU A 65 5.10 -5.35 -5.46
C LEU A 65 6.18 -5.51 -6.52
N MET A 66 5.86 -5.11 -7.75
CA MET A 66 6.83 -5.07 -8.85
C MET A 66 7.54 -3.71 -8.82
N ALA A 67 8.79 -3.68 -8.35
CA ALA A 67 9.68 -2.52 -8.53
C ALA A 67 10.48 -2.73 -9.83
N ILE A 68 10.28 -1.87 -10.83
CA ILE A 68 10.95 -1.99 -12.14
C ILE A 68 12.42 -1.54 -12.05
N HIS A 69 12.78 -0.73 -11.05
CA HIS A 69 14.16 -0.29 -10.74
C HIS A 69 14.31 -0.07 -9.22
N PRO A 70 15.53 -0.16 -8.65
CA PRO A 70 15.76 0.27 -7.27
C PRO A 70 15.32 1.73 -7.13
N VAL A 71 14.45 2.00 -6.16
CA VAL A 71 13.96 3.34 -5.86
C VAL A 71 15.13 4.11 -5.22
N THR A 72 16.05 4.59 -6.05
CA THR A 72 16.98 5.63 -5.64
C THR A 72 16.13 6.88 -5.51
N GLU A 73 15.84 7.29 -4.28
CA GLU A 73 15.24 8.57 -3.95
C GLU A 73 16.03 9.67 -4.67
N SER A 74 15.58 10.03 -5.87
CA SER A 74 16.36 10.91 -6.72
C SER A 74 16.28 12.30 -6.09
N PHE A 75 17.42 12.81 -5.64
CA PHE A 75 17.56 14.16 -5.10
C PHE A 75 16.87 15.22 -5.98
N ALA A 76 16.83 14.97 -7.30
CA ALA A 76 16.09 15.76 -8.27
C ALA A 76 14.58 15.87 -7.98
N LEU A 77 13.88 14.77 -7.66
CA LEU A 77 12.45 14.82 -7.34
C LEU A 77 12.21 15.63 -6.07
N THR A 78 13.01 15.42 -5.03
CA THR A 78 12.89 16.16 -3.76
C THR A 78 13.11 17.67 -3.96
N VAL A 79 14.09 18.05 -4.78
CA VAL A 79 14.36 19.45 -5.12
C VAL A 79 13.16 20.06 -5.88
N VAL A 80 12.62 19.35 -6.87
CA VAL A 80 11.45 19.82 -7.63
C VAL A 80 10.24 20.02 -6.72
N THR A 81 9.95 19.08 -5.82
CA THR A 81 8.83 19.20 -4.87
C THR A 81 9.03 20.36 -3.90
N TYR A 82 10.24 20.54 -3.36
CA TYR A 82 10.53 21.64 -2.42
C TYR A 82 10.41 23.01 -3.10
N VAL A 83 10.92 23.15 -4.32
CA VAL A 83 10.82 24.38 -5.12
C VAL A 83 9.35 24.66 -5.47
N GLY A 84 8.60 23.66 -5.94
CA GLY A 84 7.19 23.79 -6.28
C GLY A 84 6.31 24.18 -5.09
N MET A 85 6.55 23.59 -3.92
CA MET A 85 5.86 23.96 -2.68
C MET A 85 6.17 25.41 -2.28
N SER A 86 7.44 25.82 -2.33
CA SER A 86 7.86 27.18 -1.96
C SER A 86 7.20 28.24 -2.85
N VAL A 87 7.19 28.00 -4.17
CA VAL A 87 6.55 28.91 -5.14
C VAL A 87 5.05 28.98 -4.91
N SER A 88 4.39 27.84 -4.69
CA SER A 88 2.93 27.80 -4.43
C SER A 88 2.55 28.58 -3.16
N LEU A 89 3.34 28.46 -2.10
CA LEU A 89 3.12 29.21 -0.85
C LEU A 89 3.29 30.72 -1.04
N VAL A 90 4.31 31.15 -1.79
CA VAL A 90 4.52 32.58 -2.10
C VAL A 90 3.38 33.12 -2.95
N CYS A 91 2.96 32.39 -3.98
CA CYS A 91 1.82 32.78 -4.82
C CYS A 91 0.52 32.88 -4.02
N LEU A 92 0.25 31.92 -3.13
CA LEU A 92 -0.90 31.94 -2.23
C LEU A 92 -0.88 33.16 -1.31
N PHE A 93 0.27 33.46 -0.71
CA PHE A 93 0.44 34.61 0.18
C PHE A 93 0.15 35.94 -0.54
N LEU A 94 0.71 36.12 -1.75
CA LEU A 94 0.46 37.29 -2.59
C LEU A 94 -1.02 37.39 -3.01
N ALA A 95 -1.66 36.26 -3.34
CA ALA A 95 -3.09 36.23 -3.66
C ALA A 95 -3.95 36.61 -2.45
N ILE A 96 -3.62 36.14 -1.24
CA ILE A 96 -4.31 36.51 0.00
C ILE A 96 -4.15 38.01 0.29
N ILE A 97 -2.94 38.56 0.19
CA ILE A 97 -2.71 39.99 0.38
C ILE A 97 -3.53 40.80 -0.63
N THR A 98 -3.47 40.43 -1.90
CA THR A 98 -4.22 41.10 -2.96
C THR A 98 -5.72 41.01 -2.69
N PHE A 99 -6.23 39.85 -2.26
CA PHE A 99 -7.63 39.68 -1.90
C PHE A 99 -8.03 40.52 -0.69
N LEU A 100 -7.19 40.64 0.33
CA LEU A 100 -7.47 41.48 1.51
C LEU A 100 -7.49 42.97 1.15
N LEU A 101 -6.55 43.43 0.34
CA LEU A 101 -6.49 44.82 -0.15
C LEU A 101 -7.64 45.12 -1.12
N CYS A 102 -8.00 44.16 -1.98
CA CYS A 102 -8.99 44.30 -3.04
C CYS A 102 -10.42 43.89 -2.62
N ARG A 103 -10.61 43.25 -1.47
CA ARG A 103 -11.92 43.10 -0.77
C ARG A 103 -12.48 44.45 -0.33
N SER A 104 -11.63 45.47 -0.26
CA SER A 104 -12.06 46.87 -0.22
C SER A 104 -12.67 47.37 -1.54
N LEU A 105 -12.59 46.63 -2.66
CA LEU A 105 -12.87 47.15 -4.01
C LEU A 105 -13.86 46.36 -4.91
N TRP A 106 -13.86 45.02 -5.12
CA TRP A 106 -14.78 44.47 -6.16
C TRP A 106 -15.04 42.95 -6.22
N SER A 107 -16.33 42.56 -6.20
CA SER A 107 -16.86 41.19 -6.22
C SER A 107 -16.73 40.39 -7.54
N VAL A 108 -16.22 40.96 -8.64
CA VAL A 108 -16.29 40.35 -10.01
C VAL A 108 -14.98 39.67 -10.47
N SER A 109 -13.83 40.01 -9.87
CA SER A 109 -12.53 39.45 -10.24
C SER A 109 -12.36 37.96 -9.84
N VAL A 110 -13.18 37.51 -8.88
CA VAL A 110 -13.13 36.19 -8.24
C VAL A 110 -13.39 35.01 -9.20
N ALA A 111 -14.15 35.21 -10.29
CA ALA A 111 -14.45 34.15 -11.25
C ALA A 111 -13.34 33.95 -12.32
N LEU A 112 -12.62 35.01 -12.71
CA LEU A 112 -11.52 34.94 -13.69
C LEU A 112 -10.26 34.28 -13.10
N HIS A 113 -9.98 34.47 -11.81
CA HIS A 113 -8.89 33.80 -11.10
C HIS A 113 -9.14 32.30 -10.90
N LEU A 114 -10.41 31.88 -10.76
CA LEU A 114 -10.79 30.48 -10.58
C LEU A 114 -10.53 29.62 -11.84
N GLN A 115 -10.75 30.20 -13.03
CA GLN A 115 -10.49 29.54 -14.32
C GLN A 115 -8.97 29.36 -14.57
N LEU A 116 -8.13 30.27 -14.08
CA LEU A 116 -6.66 30.18 -14.16
C LEU A 116 -6.09 29.12 -13.21
N SER A 117 -6.67 28.98 -12.00
CA SER A 117 -6.28 27.95 -11.03
C SER A 117 -6.53 26.52 -11.49
N ILE A 118 -7.48 26.31 -12.42
CA ILE A 118 -7.74 24.98 -13.00
C ILE A 118 -6.69 24.63 -14.06
N CYS A 119 -6.24 25.59 -14.88
CA CYS A 119 -5.19 25.38 -15.89
C CYS A 119 -3.79 25.14 -15.30
N LEU A 120 -3.55 25.49 -14.03
CA LEU A 120 -2.26 25.29 -13.37
C LEU A 120 -2.17 23.97 -12.57
N PHE A 121 -3.31 23.28 -12.41
CA PHE A 121 -3.43 22.03 -11.64
C PHE A 121 -3.56 20.78 -12.53
N ALA A 122 -3.69 20.95 -13.85
CA ALA A 122 -3.58 19.89 -14.86
C ALA A 122 -2.21 19.95 -15.53
#